data_AF-A0A397EU93-F1
#
_entry.id   AF-A0A397EU93-F1
#
_cell.length_a   1.000
_cell.length_b   1.000
_cell.length_c   1.000
_cell.angle_alpha   90.00
_cell.angle_beta   90.00
_cell.angle_gamma   90.00
#
_symmetry.space_group_name_H-M   'P 1'
#
loop_
_entity.id
_entity.type
_entity.pdbx_description
1 polymer ?
#
loop_
_entity_poly.entity_id
_entity_poly.type
_entity_poly.pdbx_seq_one_letter_code
_entity_poly.pdbx_strand_id
1 'polypeptide(L)'
;MLGRRMVYIGVGQFFVYLSTCYVSFNLNERKIIATMGVAPGLQLLVCMQFVPDTPSWLLLRCNDRITSFSVCLKIQSRASVNRSTLPRQLDYFLSTLLYFASMSVAYGGEVEATEIPAPTNPVRRINNALRSMNMAHVQTALFTTHLDAGVKVCDATKSDWNRFVNSEYQELISRAMMWRDGAIYIVELPGKIHEIMNRNLEVAIMAATGTFGVHLQPCGATFVDALQHIEPDESFAPARNIGAIRPANITWGEFHTLKIEVGVSRGWALLDPKAILWATFPGVAYILCIRISPHFRACQYKLHSVEPPGGIVGLAPQFVAPIDINDATVVTMDSRRLLALPPHVPLPLGFANPNVQFQLQPLVLDTIARTQRNG
;
A
#
# COMPACT_ATOMS: atom_id res chain seq x y z
N MET A 1 -27.93 -16.66 29.06
CA MET A 1 -26.65 -16.69 28.28
C MET A 1 -26.82 -16.64 26.76
N LEU A 2 -28.00 -16.90 26.17
CA LEU A 2 -28.23 -16.86 24.72
C LEU A 2 -28.26 -15.43 24.11
N GLY A 3 -28.80 -14.44 24.84
CA GLY A 3 -28.98 -13.08 24.33
C GLY A 3 -27.69 -12.30 24.00
N ARG A 4 -26.59 -12.55 24.74
CA ARG A 4 -25.31 -11.86 24.49
C ARG A 4 -24.65 -12.32 23.18
N ARG A 5 -24.76 -13.60 22.81
CA ARG A 5 -24.18 -14.12 21.55
C ARG A 5 -24.90 -13.61 20.31
N MET A 6 -26.22 -13.43 20.37
CA MET A 6 -27.02 -12.89 19.27
C MET A 6 -26.70 -11.41 18.99
N VAL A 7 -26.38 -10.63 20.04
CA VAL A 7 -25.95 -9.24 19.88
C VAL A 7 -24.59 -9.15 19.17
N TYR A 8 -23.62 -9.99 19.51
CA TYR A 8 -22.33 -10.00 18.80
C TYR A 8 -22.45 -10.42 17.33
N ILE A 9 -23.32 -11.37 17.01
CA ILE A 9 -23.56 -11.82 15.63
C ILE A 9 -24.30 -10.72 14.84
N GLY A 10 -25.33 -10.10 15.42
CA GLY A 10 -26.06 -9.01 14.78
C GLY A 10 -25.18 -7.78 14.53
N VAL A 11 -24.34 -7.42 15.50
CA VAL A 11 -23.35 -6.35 15.37
C VAL A 11 -22.30 -6.72 14.31
N GLY A 12 -21.80 -7.95 14.31
CA GLY A 12 -20.86 -8.43 13.29
C GLY A 12 -21.43 -8.38 11.86
N GLN A 13 -22.68 -8.80 11.66
CA GLN A 13 -23.33 -8.72 10.35
C GLN A 13 -23.64 -7.29 9.93
N PHE A 14 -24.00 -6.40 10.86
CA PHE A 14 -24.17 -4.98 10.59
C PHE A 14 -22.84 -4.33 10.14
N PHE A 15 -21.70 -4.75 10.70
CA PHE A 15 -20.38 -4.28 10.25
C PHE A 15 -19.93 -4.83 8.91
N VAL A 16 -20.23 -6.09 8.61
CA VAL A 16 -20.01 -6.65 7.28
C VAL A 16 -20.86 -5.88 6.26
N TYR A 17 -22.13 -5.63 6.57
CA TYR A 17 -23.04 -4.86 5.74
C TYR A 17 -22.55 -3.42 5.49
N LEU A 18 -22.17 -2.68 6.54
CA LEU A 18 -21.60 -1.34 6.43
C LEU A 18 -20.28 -1.32 5.62
N SER A 19 -19.43 -2.35 5.77
CA SER A 19 -18.20 -2.50 4.98
C SER A 19 -18.49 -2.75 3.49
N THR A 20 -19.58 -3.44 3.15
CA THR A 20 -20.00 -3.64 1.75
C THR A 20 -20.71 -2.44 1.16
N CYS A 21 -21.43 -1.65 1.97
CA CYS A 21 -22.28 -0.57 1.47
C CYS A 21 -21.60 0.81 1.44
N TYR A 22 -20.65 1.10 2.34
CA TYR A 22 -20.20 2.49 2.52
C TYR A 22 -18.68 2.72 2.61
N VAL A 23 -17.83 1.74 2.94
CA VAL A 23 -16.39 2.01 3.04
C VAL A 23 -15.54 0.76 2.78
N SER A 24 -14.71 0.81 1.73
CA SER A 24 -13.67 -0.18 1.46
C SER A 24 -12.49 0.04 2.41
N PHE A 25 -12.67 -0.25 3.70
CA PHE A 25 -11.58 -0.14 4.68
C PHE A 25 -10.48 -1.16 4.37
N ASN A 26 -9.23 -0.70 4.28
CA ASN A 26 -8.08 -1.57 4.10
C ASN A 26 -7.75 -2.34 5.40
N LEU A 27 -6.86 -3.32 5.31
CA LEU A 27 -6.46 -4.17 6.45
C LEU A 27 -5.92 -3.37 7.64
N ASN A 28 -5.28 -2.22 7.40
CA ASN A 28 -4.73 -1.36 8.45
C ASN A 28 -5.84 -0.64 9.24
N GLU A 29 -6.93 -0.24 8.59
CA GLU A 29 -8.08 0.40 9.24
C GLU A 29 -8.91 -0.61 10.05
N ARG A 30 -8.99 -1.85 9.58
CA ARG A 30 -9.57 -2.97 10.33
C ARG A 30 -8.77 -3.29 11.59
N LYS A 31 -7.43 -3.12 11.56
CA LYS A 31 -6.55 -3.29 12.72
C LYS A 31 -6.81 -2.26 13.82
N ILE A 32 -7.12 -1.02 13.46
CA ILE A 32 -7.48 0.05 14.41
C ILE A 32 -8.79 -0.30 15.15
N ILE A 33 -9.79 -0.77 14.41
CA ILE A 33 -11.07 -1.18 14.99
C ILE A 33 -10.91 -2.40 15.92
N ALA A 34 -10.09 -3.38 15.51
CA ALA A 34 -9.87 -4.61 16.28
C ALA A 34 -9.09 -4.37 17.59
N THR A 35 -8.10 -3.48 17.57
CA THR A 35 -7.23 -3.19 18.72
C THR A 35 -7.90 -2.26 19.72
N MET A 36 -8.63 -1.24 19.27
CA MET A 36 -9.26 -0.26 20.16
C MET A 36 -10.65 -0.69 20.65
N GLY A 37 -11.29 -1.62 19.92
CA GLY A 37 -12.70 -1.94 20.09
C GLY A 37 -13.58 -1.11 19.15
N VAL A 38 -14.74 -1.67 18.81
CA VAL A 38 -15.59 -1.20 17.72
C VAL A 38 -15.98 0.27 17.83
N ALA A 39 -16.56 0.69 18.95
CA ALA A 39 -17.03 2.06 19.14
C ALA A 39 -15.90 3.11 19.12
N PRO A 40 -14.80 2.99 19.89
CA PRO A 40 -13.71 3.97 19.83
C PRO A 40 -12.91 3.91 18.53
N GLY A 41 -12.82 2.74 17.88
CA GLY A 41 -12.16 2.60 16.57
C GLY A 41 -12.93 3.30 15.44
N LEU A 42 -14.26 3.15 15.40
CA LEU A 42 -15.12 3.87 14.46
C LEU A 42 -15.12 5.38 14.70
N GLN A 43 -15.20 5.80 15.97
CA GLN A 43 -15.15 7.22 16.30
C GLN A 43 -13.82 7.86 15.86
N LEU A 44 -12.71 7.15 16.03
CA LEU A 44 -11.40 7.62 15.56
C LEU A 44 -11.34 7.70 14.03
N LEU A 45 -11.82 6.67 13.32
CA LEU A 45 -11.86 6.66 11.85
C LEU A 45 -12.75 7.76 11.27
N VAL A 46 -13.89 8.05 11.91
CA VAL A 46 -14.75 9.19 11.53
C VAL A 46 -14.03 10.51 11.80
N CYS A 47 -13.38 10.68 12.95
CA CYS A 47 -12.59 11.88 13.24
C CYS A 47 -11.40 12.07 12.27
N MET A 48 -10.79 10.99 11.78
CA MET A 48 -9.70 11.04 10.78
C MET A 48 -10.16 11.61 9.43
N GLN A 49 -11.44 11.45 9.08
CA GLN A 49 -11.99 12.04 7.84
C GLN A 49 -12.13 13.56 7.93
N PHE A 50 -12.15 14.13 9.13
CA PHE A 50 -12.35 15.57 9.37
C PHE A 50 -11.09 16.32 9.85
N VAL A 51 -9.98 15.61 10.13
CA VAL A 51 -8.72 16.24 10.58
C VAL A 51 -7.53 15.67 9.78
N PRO A 52 -7.09 16.37 8.72
CA PRO A 52 -6.14 15.83 7.73
C PRO A 52 -4.74 15.48 8.28
N ASP A 53 -4.38 15.96 9.47
CA ASP A 53 -3.02 15.88 10.02
C ASP A 53 -2.96 15.27 11.44
N THR A 54 -3.81 14.31 11.75
CA THR A 54 -3.71 13.60 13.04
C THR A 54 -2.56 12.58 13.03
N PRO A 55 -1.76 12.46 14.11
CA PRO A 55 -0.58 11.60 14.18
C PRO A 55 -0.93 10.12 14.39
N SER A 56 -1.91 9.62 13.64
CA SER A 56 -2.51 8.29 13.71
C SER A 56 -1.52 7.17 13.41
N TRP A 57 -0.43 7.47 12.71
CA TRP A 57 0.69 6.57 12.51
C TRP A 57 1.34 6.11 13.84
N LEU A 58 1.21 6.90 14.92
CA LEU A 58 1.67 6.51 16.26
C LEU A 58 0.85 5.35 16.83
N LEU A 59 -0.44 5.28 16.52
CA LEU A 59 -1.31 4.19 16.97
C LEU A 59 -1.02 2.89 16.21
N LEU A 60 -0.56 3.00 14.95
CA LEU A 60 -0.13 1.86 14.14
C LEU A 60 1.22 1.26 14.60
N ARG A 61 1.98 1.95 15.46
CA ARG A 61 3.24 1.45 16.04
C ARG A 61 3.05 0.76 17.39
N CYS A 62 1.90 0.88 18.03
CA CYS A 62 1.64 0.31 19.35
C CYS A 62 0.99 -1.08 19.19
N ASN A 63 1.70 -2.13 19.60
CA ASN A 63 1.26 -3.53 19.46
C ASN A 63 0.40 -4.04 20.64
N ASP A 64 0.18 -3.24 21.68
CA ASP A 64 -0.68 -3.59 22.81
C ASP A 64 -1.83 -2.59 22.99
N ARG A 65 -2.96 -3.14 23.43
CA ARG A 65 -4.23 -2.43 23.57
C ARG A 65 -4.16 -1.28 24.59
N ILE A 66 -3.37 -1.41 25.65
CA ILE A 66 -3.30 -0.46 26.75
C ILE A 66 -2.49 0.78 26.33
N THR A 67 -1.40 0.58 25.61
CA THR A 67 -0.56 1.68 25.09
C THR A 67 -1.28 2.45 23.98
N SER A 68 -1.91 1.74 23.03
CA SER A 68 -2.69 2.38 21.95
C SER A 68 -3.84 3.22 22.54
N PHE A 69 -4.54 2.70 23.54
CA PHE A 69 -5.61 3.43 24.23
C PHE A 69 -5.10 4.65 25.00
N SER A 70 -3.94 4.54 25.67
CA SER A 70 -3.31 5.65 26.40
C SER A 70 -2.84 6.78 25.48
N VAL A 71 -2.32 6.45 24.30
CA VAL A 71 -1.96 7.41 23.25
C VAL A 71 -3.22 8.12 22.72
N CYS A 72 -4.30 7.36 22.48
CA CYS A 72 -5.59 7.92 22.08
C CYS A 72 -6.15 8.91 23.12
N LEU A 73 -6.11 8.54 24.41
CA LEU A 73 -6.54 9.43 25.49
C LEU A 73 -5.70 10.71 25.56
N LYS A 74 -4.39 10.63 25.32
CA LYS A 74 -3.51 11.82 25.26
C LYS A 74 -3.78 12.73 24.07
N ILE A 75 -4.15 12.16 22.92
CA ILE A 75 -4.55 12.92 21.73
C ILE A 75 -5.90 13.61 21.99
N GLN A 76 -6.85 12.90 22.58
CA GLN A 76 -8.17 13.43 22.92
C GLN A 76 -8.14 14.45 24.08
N SER A 77 -7.25 14.27 25.07
CA SER A 77 -7.08 15.23 26.16
C SER A 77 -6.42 16.53 25.71
N ARG A 78 -5.50 16.47 24.74
CA ARG A 78 -4.98 17.69 24.08
C ARG A 78 -6.05 18.42 23.27
N ALA A 79 -6.96 17.69 22.63
CA ALA A 79 -8.13 18.29 21.99
C ALA A 79 -9.09 18.96 23.00
N SER A 80 -9.11 18.50 24.26
CA SER A 80 -9.94 19.11 25.32
C SER A 80 -9.42 20.43 25.91
N VAL A 81 -8.21 20.87 25.55
CA VAL A 81 -7.68 22.17 26.01
C VAL A 81 -8.36 23.35 25.29
N ASN A 82 -9.04 23.10 24.16
CA ASN A 82 -9.89 24.08 23.47
C ASN A 82 -11.39 23.91 23.81
N ARG A 83 -11.73 23.80 25.09
CA ARG A 83 -13.14 23.81 25.56
C ARG A 83 -13.66 25.26 25.65
N SER A 84 -14.21 25.79 24.57
CA SER A 84 -15.19 26.89 24.69
C SER A 84 -16.50 26.66 23.95
N THR A 85 -16.67 25.53 23.24
CA THR A 85 -17.89 25.28 22.45
C THR A 85 -18.25 23.79 22.33
N LEU A 86 -18.50 23.09 23.46
CA LEU A 86 -19.20 21.79 23.38
C LEU A 86 -20.23 21.56 24.51
N PRO A 87 -21.36 20.88 24.23
CA PRO A 87 -22.52 20.84 25.11
C PRO A 87 -22.36 19.86 26.29
N ARG A 88 -23.05 20.16 27.41
CA ARG A 88 -23.06 19.44 28.70
C ARG A 88 -23.36 17.92 28.66
N GLN A 89 -23.73 17.33 27.52
CA GLN A 89 -23.92 15.88 27.39
C GLN A 89 -22.61 15.07 27.36
N LEU A 90 -21.46 15.71 27.08
CA LEU A 90 -20.16 15.03 27.00
C LEU A 90 -19.54 14.68 28.38
N ASP A 91 -19.86 15.45 29.43
CA ASP A 91 -19.27 15.25 30.76
C ASP A 91 -19.86 14.04 31.52
N TYR A 92 -21.15 13.71 31.30
CA TYR A 92 -21.76 12.49 31.84
C TYR A 92 -21.25 11.21 31.16
N PHE A 93 -20.78 11.32 29.92
CA PHE A 93 -20.28 10.20 29.13
C PHE A 93 -18.83 9.83 29.50
N LEU A 94 -18.01 10.81 29.88
CA LEU A 94 -16.63 10.61 30.33
C LEU A 94 -16.54 9.93 31.70
N SER A 95 -17.51 10.15 32.61
CA SER A 95 -17.50 9.52 33.95
C SER A 95 -17.80 8.01 33.90
N THR A 96 -18.61 7.58 32.92
CA THR A 96 -18.98 6.17 32.74
C THR A 96 -17.80 5.35 32.19
N LEU A 97 -16.93 5.96 31.37
CA LEU A 97 -15.73 5.36 30.78
C LEU A 97 -14.60 5.09 31.79
N LEU A 98 -14.47 5.91 32.85
CA LEU A 98 -13.50 5.71 33.92
C LEU A 98 -13.86 4.55 34.85
N TYR A 99 -15.16 4.24 35.00
CA TYR A 99 -15.64 3.17 35.88
C TYR A 99 -15.38 1.76 35.33
N PHE A 100 -15.34 1.59 34.00
CA PHE A 100 -15.02 0.30 33.37
C PHE A 100 -13.52 0.01 33.28
N ALA A 101 -12.66 1.04 33.41
CA ALA A 101 -11.21 0.90 33.33
C ALA A 101 -10.57 0.32 34.60
N SER A 102 -11.22 0.43 35.76
CA SER A 102 -10.69 -0.08 37.04
C SER A 102 -10.88 -1.59 37.25
N MET A 103 -11.69 -2.26 36.41
CA MET A 103 -12.04 -3.68 36.59
C MET A 103 -11.15 -4.69 35.83
N SER A 104 -10.19 -4.26 34.99
CA SER A 104 -9.42 -5.16 34.10
C SER A 104 -7.94 -5.35 34.46
N VAL A 105 -7.46 -4.86 35.61
CA VAL A 105 -6.06 -5.06 36.04
C VAL A 105 -6.02 -6.02 37.23
N ALA A 106 -6.19 -7.31 36.97
CA ALA A 106 -5.75 -8.37 37.87
C ALA A 106 -5.55 -9.67 37.07
N TYR A 107 -4.37 -10.28 37.25
CA TYR A 107 -3.92 -11.65 36.90
C TYR A 107 -2.83 -11.84 35.82
N GLY A 108 -1.64 -12.19 36.34
CA GLY A 108 -0.72 -13.26 35.88
C GLY A 108 0.29 -12.89 34.79
N GLY A 109 1.58 -13.26 34.82
CA GLY A 109 2.39 -14.11 35.70
C GLY A 109 3.59 -14.61 34.86
N GLU A 110 4.83 -14.41 35.32
CA GLU A 110 6.08 -14.75 34.62
C GLU A 110 6.38 -16.26 34.61
N VAL A 111 6.90 -16.77 33.49
CA VAL A 111 7.63 -18.05 33.44
C VAL A 111 8.83 -17.93 32.51
N GLU A 112 10.01 -18.20 33.07
CA GLU A 112 11.32 -18.26 32.42
C GLU A 112 11.57 -19.67 31.87
N ALA A 113 12.11 -19.79 30.65
CA ALA A 113 12.51 -21.09 30.07
C ALA A 113 13.83 -20.99 29.28
N THR A 114 14.68 -21.96 29.57
CA THR A 114 16.09 -22.16 29.21
C THR A 114 16.34 -22.37 27.72
N GLU A 115 17.45 -21.80 27.23
CA GLU A 115 17.88 -21.77 25.82
C GLU A 115 18.48 -23.09 25.31
N ILE A 116 17.98 -23.54 24.15
CA ILE A 116 18.68 -24.37 23.18
C ILE A 116 18.67 -23.56 21.86
N PRO A 117 19.77 -23.42 21.10
CA PRO A 117 19.78 -22.51 19.95
C PRO A 117 18.93 -23.09 18.81
N ALA A 118 17.70 -22.59 18.72
CA ALA A 118 16.79 -22.87 17.62
C ALA A 118 17.41 -22.40 16.29
N PRO A 119 17.12 -23.09 15.16
CA PRO A 119 17.44 -22.56 13.84
C PRO A 119 16.87 -21.14 13.75
N THR A 120 17.74 -20.17 13.54
CA THR A 120 17.42 -18.76 13.65
C THR A 120 16.24 -18.43 12.75
N ASN A 121 15.10 -18.08 13.35
CA ASN A 121 13.91 -17.66 12.62
C ASN A 121 14.32 -16.62 11.55
N PRO A 122 14.11 -16.90 10.24
CA PRO A 122 14.63 -16.06 9.17
C PRO A 122 14.07 -14.64 9.23
N VAL A 123 12.81 -14.48 9.63
CA VAL A 123 12.17 -13.17 9.84
C VAL A 123 12.93 -12.37 10.89
N ARG A 124 13.21 -12.99 12.05
CA ARG A 124 13.95 -12.34 13.14
C ARG A 124 15.37 -11.98 12.71
N ARG A 125 16.04 -12.87 11.98
CA ARG A 125 17.41 -12.65 11.48
C ARG A 125 17.46 -11.44 10.52
N ILE A 126 16.55 -11.38 9.56
CA ILE A 126 16.48 -10.28 8.58
C ILE A 126 16.13 -8.96 9.28
N ASN A 127 15.14 -8.96 10.18
CA ASN A 127 14.79 -7.78 10.97
C ASN A 127 15.96 -7.26 11.82
N ASN A 128 16.71 -8.15 12.44
CA ASN A 128 17.88 -7.76 13.23
C ASN A 128 18.98 -7.15 12.35
N ALA A 129 19.19 -7.70 11.15
CA ALA A 129 20.10 -7.09 10.17
C ALA A 129 19.65 -5.68 9.80
N LEU A 130 18.37 -5.49 9.48
CA LEU A 130 17.79 -4.17 9.17
C LEU A 130 17.97 -3.17 10.33
N ARG A 131 17.69 -3.57 11.58
CA ARG A 131 17.85 -2.70 12.76
C ARG A 131 19.30 -2.28 13.03
N SER A 132 20.26 -3.10 12.60
CA SER A 132 21.69 -2.80 12.76
C SER A 132 22.20 -1.79 11.72
N MET A 133 21.45 -1.54 10.65
CA MET A 133 21.86 -0.62 9.59
C MET A 133 21.60 0.84 9.99
N ASN A 134 22.53 1.73 9.62
CA ASN A 134 22.31 3.17 9.71
C ASN A 134 21.48 3.63 8.50
N MET A 135 20.20 3.92 8.70
CA MET A 135 19.29 4.28 7.61
C MET A 135 19.64 5.60 6.90
N ALA A 136 20.31 6.54 7.58
CA ALA A 136 20.82 7.74 6.91
C ALA A 136 21.93 7.39 5.92
N HIS A 137 22.84 6.49 6.29
CA HIS A 137 23.85 5.98 5.36
C HIS A 137 23.24 5.15 4.22
N VAL A 138 22.21 4.34 4.50
CA VAL A 138 21.46 3.62 3.45
C VAL A 138 20.86 4.60 2.46
N GLN A 139 20.19 5.65 2.93
CA GLN A 139 19.61 6.68 2.09
C GLN A 139 20.66 7.39 1.23
N THR A 140 21.76 7.82 1.84
CA THR A 140 22.88 8.45 1.11
C THR A 140 23.45 7.50 0.06
N ALA A 141 23.68 6.23 0.41
CA ALA A 141 24.18 5.22 -0.51
C ALA A 141 23.21 5.05 -1.69
N LEU A 142 21.91 4.87 -1.45
CA LEU A 142 20.93 4.73 -2.52
C LEU A 142 20.91 5.93 -3.50
N PHE A 143 21.20 7.14 -3.01
CA PHE A 143 21.29 8.34 -3.85
C PHE A 143 22.63 8.47 -4.59
N THR A 144 23.71 7.85 -4.12
CA THR A 144 25.06 7.95 -4.71
C THR A 144 25.48 6.73 -5.52
N THR A 145 24.99 5.53 -5.19
CA THR A 145 25.30 4.28 -5.88
C THR A 145 24.48 4.14 -7.15
N HIS A 146 24.59 5.09 -8.08
CA HIS A 146 23.99 5.07 -9.43
C HIS A 146 22.70 4.23 -9.53
N LEU A 147 21.71 4.51 -8.66
CA LEU A 147 20.32 4.04 -8.63
C LEU A 147 20.01 2.53 -8.76
N ASP A 148 21.01 1.64 -8.94
CA ASP A 148 20.76 0.31 -9.51
C ASP A 148 21.38 -0.86 -8.71
N ALA A 149 22.25 -0.55 -7.74
CA ALA A 149 22.94 -1.57 -6.93
C ALA A 149 22.20 -1.91 -5.62
N GLY A 150 21.38 -1.01 -5.08
CA GLY A 150 20.82 -1.17 -3.74
C GLY A 150 21.88 -1.29 -2.64
N VAL A 151 21.44 -1.44 -1.40
CA VAL A 151 22.31 -1.63 -0.23
C VAL A 151 22.06 -3.02 0.35
N LYS A 152 23.10 -3.86 0.37
CA LYS A 152 22.99 -5.24 0.87
C LYS A 152 22.63 -5.23 2.36
N VAL A 153 21.60 -6.01 2.71
CA VAL A 153 21.14 -6.23 4.09
C VAL A 153 21.85 -7.44 4.69
N CYS A 154 21.65 -8.61 4.08
CA CYS A 154 22.28 -9.86 4.50
C CYS A 154 22.17 -10.92 3.39
N ASP A 155 22.95 -11.99 3.52
CA ASP A 155 22.74 -13.20 2.74
C ASP A 155 21.47 -13.91 3.23
N ALA A 156 20.68 -14.43 2.30
CA ALA A 156 19.44 -15.13 2.60
C ALA A 156 19.08 -16.07 1.45
N THR A 157 18.59 -17.26 1.79
CA THR A 157 18.02 -18.14 0.78
C THR A 157 16.72 -17.54 0.22
N LYS A 158 16.31 -17.95 -0.97
CA LYS A 158 15.00 -17.57 -1.53
C LYS A 158 13.85 -17.98 -0.59
N SER A 159 13.99 -19.11 0.11
CA SER A 159 13.00 -19.56 1.10
C SER A 159 12.93 -18.62 2.31
N ASP A 160 14.06 -18.08 2.77
CA ASP A 160 14.08 -17.11 3.87
C ASP A 160 13.37 -15.82 3.46
N TRP A 161 13.64 -15.34 2.25
CA TRP A 161 12.98 -14.17 1.68
C TRP A 161 11.46 -14.36 1.60
N ASN A 162 10.99 -15.47 1.04
CA ASN A 162 9.55 -15.74 0.95
C ASN A 162 8.87 -15.77 2.32
N ARG A 163 9.53 -16.36 3.34
CA ARG A 163 9.01 -16.35 4.73
C ARG A 163 8.97 -14.94 5.31
N PHE A 164 9.94 -14.10 4.98
CA PHE A 164 9.96 -12.70 5.38
C PHE A 164 8.82 -11.90 4.74
N VAL A 165 8.63 -12.03 3.43
CA VAL A 165 7.55 -11.32 2.71
C VAL A 165 6.17 -11.73 3.22
N ASN A 166 5.98 -13.01 3.54
CA ASN A 166 4.73 -13.53 4.12
C ASN A 166 4.49 -13.12 5.58
N SER A 167 5.49 -12.55 6.25
CA SER A 167 5.39 -12.19 7.65
C SER A 167 4.68 -10.85 7.81
N GLU A 168 3.78 -10.75 8.78
CA GLU A 168 3.24 -9.44 9.21
C GLU A 168 4.27 -8.61 10.02
N TYR A 169 5.39 -9.23 10.40
CA TYR A 169 6.43 -8.63 11.26
C TYR A 169 7.64 -8.16 10.44
N GLN A 170 7.43 -7.46 9.33
CA GLN A 170 8.53 -6.89 8.56
C GLN A 170 9.03 -5.58 9.21
N GLU A 171 10.34 -5.47 9.47
CA GLU A 171 10.95 -4.23 9.94
C GLU A 171 10.96 -3.15 8.84
N LEU A 172 11.18 -3.57 7.60
CA LEU A 172 11.04 -2.76 6.40
C LEU A 172 10.13 -3.50 5.44
N ILE A 173 9.16 -2.80 4.86
CA ILE A 173 8.20 -3.37 3.91
C ILE A 173 8.91 -3.98 2.70
N SER A 174 8.44 -5.14 2.24
CA SER A 174 9.08 -5.94 1.18
C SER A 174 9.18 -5.20 -0.14
N ARG A 175 8.23 -4.33 -0.50
CA ARG A 175 8.31 -3.46 -1.69
C ARG A 175 9.54 -2.55 -1.75
N ALA A 176 10.15 -2.23 -0.60
CA ALA A 176 11.37 -1.43 -0.50
C ALA A 176 12.65 -2.27 -0.72
N MET A 177 12.52 -3.59 -0.85
CA MET A 177 13.62 -4.54 -0.90
C MET A 177 13.54 -5.48 -2.10
N MET A 178 14.67 -6.13 -2.38
CA MET A 178 14.80 -7.09 -3.45
C MET A 178 15.68 -8.25 -2.98
N TRP A 179 15.24 -9.48 -3.24
CA TRP A 179 16.10 -10.65 -3.19
C TRP A 179 16.71 -10.89 -4.56
N ARG A 180 18.04 -11.01 -4.61
CA ARG A 180 18.80 -11.42 -5.81
C ARG A 180 20.10 -12.08 -5.42
N ASP A 181 20.52 -13.06 -6.20
CA ASP A 181 21.84 -13.72 -6.07
C ASP A 181 22.17 -14.17 -4.64
N GLY A 182 21.17 -14.71 -3.93
CA GLY A 182 21.35 -15.24 -2.57
C GLY A 182 21.44 -14.17 -1.46
N ALA A 183 21.10 -12.92 -1.75
CA ALA A 183 21.12 -11.84 -0.78
C ALA A 183 19.89 -10.93 -0.90
N ILE A 184 19.56 -10.24 0.21
CA ILE A 184 18.52 -9.22 0.28
C ILE A 184 19.19 -7.85 0.22
N TYR A 185 18.62 -6.96 -0.59
CA TYR A 185 19.04 -5.58 -0.78
C TYR A 185 17.89 -4.63 -0.48
N ILE A 186 18.17 -3.51 0.18
CA ILE A 186 17.28 -2.35 0.16
C ILE A 186 17.49 -1.66 -1.19
N VAL A 187 16.43 -1.47 -1.95
CA VAL A 187 16.48 -0.84 -3.28
C VAL A 187 15.77 0.51 -3.31
N GLU A 188 14.86 0.73 -2.38
CA GLU A 188 14.19 2.01 -2.19
C GLU A 188 13.84 2.17 -0.71
N LEU A 189 13.87 3.38 -0.17
CA LEU A 189 13.33 3.64 1.16
C LEU A 189 11.94 4.26 1.02
N PRO A 190 10.98 3.89 1.89
CA PRO A 190 9.70 4.58 1.96
C PRO A 190 9.94 6.08 2.16
N GLY A 191 9.36 6.91 1.29
CA GLY A 191 9.68 8.32 1.24
C GLY A 191 8.52 9.16 0.73
N LYS A 192 8.48 10.43 1.15
CA LYS A 192 7.40 11.36 0.80
C LYS A 192 7.18 11.48 -0.72
N ILE A 193 8.26 11.52 -1.51
CA ILE A 193 8.18 11.61 -2.97
C ILE A 193 7.43 10.40 -3.54
N HIS A 194 7.79 9.19 -3.10
CA HIS A 194 7.19 7.94 -3.56
C HIS A 194 5.70 7.86 -3.20
N GLU A 195 5.35 8.10 -1.93
CA GLU A 195 3.95 8.01 -1.46
C GLU A 195 3.04 9.08 -2.10
N ILE A 196 3.53 10.32 -2.26
CA ILE A 196 2.75 11.39 -2.89
C ILE A 196 2.55 11.08 -4.37
N MET A 197 3.59 10.62 -5.07
CA MET A 197 3.49 10.28 -6.48
C MET A 197 2.50 9.12 -6.70
N ASN A 198 2.58 8.05 -5.90
CA ASN A 198 1.65 6.92 -5.98
C ASN A 198 0.20 7.37 -5.78
N ARG A 199 -0.07 8.19 -4.75
CA ARG A 199 -1.42 8.71 -4.52
C ARG A 199 -1.91 9.61 -5.66
N ASN A 200 -1.02 10.44 -6.22
CA ASN A 200 -1.38 11.30 -7.35
C ASN A 200 -1.69 10.48 -8.61
N LEU A 201 -0.95 9.39 -8.86
CA LEU A 201 -1.23 8.46 -9.95
C LEU A 201 -2.57 7.76 -9.76
N GLU A 202 -2.83 7.25 -8.56
CA GLU A 202 -4.09 6.57 -8.23
C GLU A 202 -5.29 7.46 -8.56
N VAL A 203 -5.29 8.69 -8.02
CA VAL A 203 -6.36 9.68 -8.22
C VAL A 203 -6.50 10.05 -9.69
N ALA A 204 -5.38 10.29 -10.39
CA ALA A 204 -5.41 10.70 -11.79
C ALA A 204 -5.99 9.61 -12.70
N ILE A 205 -5.60 8.34 -12.50
CA ILE A 205 -6.11 7.21 -13.27
C ILE A 205 -7.60 7.00 -12.98
N MET A 206 -8.01 7.03 -11.71
CA MET A 206 -9.41 6.92 -11.33
C MET A 206 -10.26 8.01 -12.00
N ALA A 207 -9.83 9.26 -11.92
CA ALA A 207 -10.53 10.37 -12.59
C ALA A 207 -10.58 10.18 -14.11
N ALA A 208 -9.47 9.78 -14.72
CA ALA A 208 -9.35 9.57 -16.16
C ALA A 208 -10.24 8.43 -16.69
N THR A 209 -10.68 7.50 -15.85
CA THR A 209 -11.64 6.47 -16.27
C THR A 209 -13.03 7.02 -16.55
N GLY A 210 -13.37 8.24 -16.10
CA GLY A 210 -14.73 8.79 -16.17
C GLY A 210 -15.73 8.17 -15.18
N THR A 211 -15.36 7.07 -14.51
CA THR A 211 -16.23 6.35 -13.55
C THR A 211 -15.55 6.09 -12.21
N PHE A 212 -14.38 6.71 -11.97
CA PHE A 212 -13.59 6.46 -10.76
C PHE A 212 -13.32 4.95 -10.58
N GLY A 213 -13.37 4.46 -9.35
CA GLY A 213 -13.14 3.05 -9.01
C GLY A 213 -14.33 2.12 -9.29
N VAL A 214 -15.35 2.53 -10.05
CA VAL A 214 -16.53 1.68 -10.26
C VAL A 214 -16.21 0.48 -11.15
N HIS A 215 -15.48 0.68 -12.24
CA HIS A 215 -15.19 -0.38 -13.22
C HIS A 215 -13.72 -0.81 -13.23
N LEU A 216 -12.80 0.09 -12.91
CA LEU A 216 -11.37 -0.19 -12.76
C LEU A 216 -10.96 0.18 -11.33
N GLN A 217 -10.74 -0.81 -10.49
CA GLN A 217 -10.55 -0.67 -9.05
C GLN A 217 -9.07 -0.55 -8.70
N PRO A 218 -8.65 0.42 -7.87
CA PRO A 218 -7.30 0.42 -7.31
C PRO A 218 -7.14 -0.76 -6.35
N CYS A 219 -5.96 -1.37 -6.34
CA CYS A 219 -5.63 -2.56 -5.56
C CYS A 219 -4.38 -2.36 -4.69
N GLY A 220 -3.75 -1.20 -4.76
CA GLY A 220 -2.54 -0.86 -4.01
C GLY A 220 -1.37 -1.79 -4.34
N ALA A 221 -0.51 -1.93 -3.33
CA ALA A 221 0.65 -2.82 -3.33
C ALA A 221 0.30 -4.29 -3.04
N THR A 222 -0.89 -4.77 -3.43
CA THR A 222 -1.29 -6.17 -3.20
C THR A 222 -0.31 -7.10 -3.92
N PHE A 223 0.38 -7.94 -3.13
CA PHE A 223 1.31 -8.92 -3.67
C PHE A 223 0.59 -9.99 -4.49
N VAL A 224 1.36 -10.58 -5.39
CA VAL A 224 0.90 -11.71 -6.20
C VAL A 224 1.59 -12.97 -5.71
N ASP A 225 0.83 -13.90 -5.13
CA ASP A 225 1.36 -15.17 -4.59
C ASP A 225 2.10 -15.97 -5.65
N ALA A 226 1.50 -16.05 -6.85
CA ALA A 226 2.05 -16.78 -7.99
C ALA A 226 3.36 -16.19 -8.54
N LEU A 227 3.71 -14.94 -8.21
CA LEU A 227 4.96 -14.29 -8.61
C LEU A 227 5.89 -13.99 -7.43
N GLN A 228 6.03 -14.95 -6.51
CA GLN A 228 7.02 -14.84 -5.43
C GLN A 228 6.75 -13.65 -4.51
N HIS A 229 5.48 -13.28 -4.35
CA HIS A 229 5.03 -12.15 -3.52
C HIS A 229 5.69 -10.83 -3.92
N ILE A 230 5.93 -10.66 -5.21
CA ILE A 230 6.31 -9.34 -5.71
C ILE A 230 5.13 -8.37 -5.49
N GLU A 231 5.46 -7.18 -5.01
CA GLU A 231 4.52 -6.10 -4.73
C GLU A 231 4.71 -4.98 -5.74
N PRO A 232 3.66 -4.53 -6.44
CA PRO A 232 3.73 -3.30 -7.20
C PRO A 232 3.70 -2.11 -6.23
N ASP A 233 4.01 -0.92 -6.74
CA ASP A 233 3.77 0.30 -5.96
C ASP A 233 2.27 0.65 -5.94
N GLU A 234 1.60 0.44 -7.07
CA GLU A 234 0.15 0.54 -7.24
C GLU A 234 -0.32 -0.42 -8.34
N SER A 235 -1.57 -0.86 -8.32
CA SER A 235 -2.14 -1.71 -9.36
C SER A 235 -3.65 -1.56 -9.49
N PHE A 236 -4.18 -1.94 -10.66
CA PHE A 236 -5.62 -1.85 -10.91
C PHE A 236 -6.19 -3.14 -11.47
N ALA A 237 -7.43 -3.43 -11.08
CA ALA A 237 -8.18 -4.61 -11.50
C ALA A 237 -9.55 -4.25 -12.08
N PRO A 238 -10.04 -4.97 -13.10
CA PRO A 238 -11.42 -4.82 -13.54
C PRO A 238 -12.40 -5.30 -12.46
N ALA A 239 -13.53 -4.60 -12.32
CA ALA A 239 -14.62 -5.04 -11.46
C ALA A 239 -15.23 -6.35 -11.95
N ARG A 240 -15.67 -7.22 -11.03
CA ARG A 240 -16.07 -8.61 -11.36
C ARG A 240 -17.31 -8.75 -12.24
N ASN A 241 -18.20 -7.76 -12.22
CA ASN A 241 -19.54 -7.81 -12.80
C ASN A 241 -19.67 -7.04 -14.13
N ILE A 242 -18.54 -6.68 -14.76
CA ILE A 242 -18.54 -5.89 -16.01
C ILE A 242 -18.39 -6.74 -17.28
N GLY A 243 -18.25 -8.07 -17.13
CA GLY A 243 -17.97 -8.98 -18.24
C GLY A 243 -16.49 -9.15 -18.58
N ALA A 244 -15.59 -8.78 -17.66
CA ALA A 244 -14.15 -8.99 -17.80
C ALA A 244 -13.80 -10.49 -17.85
N ILE A 245 -12.86 -10.87 -18.73
CA ILE A 245 -12.36 -12.23 -18.82
C ILE A 245 -11.10 -12.38 -17.96
N ARG A 246 -11.27 -13.04 -16.82
CA ARG A 246 -10.17 -13.43 -15.95
C ARG A 246 -9.45 -14.68 -16.51
N PRO A 247 -8.11 -14.71 -16.54
CA PRO A 247 -7.34 -15.93 -16.80
C PRO A 247 -7.75 -17.09 -15.88
N ALA A 248 -7.73 -18.33 -16.39
CA ALA A 248 -8.28 -19.51 -15.70
C ALA A 248 -7.59 -19.83 -14.37
N ASN A 249 -6.27 -19.58 -14.27
CA ASN A 249 -5.42 -20.05 -13.17
C ASN A 249 -5.15 -19.00 -12.08
N ILE A 250 -5.84 -17.85 -12.09
CA ILE A 250 -5.64 -16.79 -11.08
C ILE A 250 -6.94 -16.46 -10.38
N THR A 251 -6.92 -16.08 -9.11
CA THR A 251 -8.13 -15.60 -8.42
C THR A 251 -8.51 -14.19 -8.86
N TRP A 252 -9.76 -13.77 -8.63
CA TRP A 252 -10.14 -12.37 -8.86
C TRP A 252 -9.39 -11.39 -7.95
N GLY A 253 -8.87 -11.84 -6.80
CA GLY A 253 -8.06 -11.00 -5.91
C GLY A 253 -6.65 -10.74 -6.43
N GLU A 254 -6.17 -11.55 -7.37
CA GLU A 254 -4.85 -11.40 -7.99
C GLU A 254 -4.92 -10.79 -9.39
N PHE A 255 -6.10 -10.79 -10.02
CA PHE A 255 -6.27 -10.40 -11.41
C PHE A 255 -6.21 -8.88 -11.62
N HIS A 256 -4.99 -8.38 -11.82
CA HIS A 256 -4.75 -6.96 -12.08
C HIS A 256 -4.28 -6.77 -13.53
N THR A 257 -4.89 -5.82 -14.22
CA THR A 257 -4.62 -5.51 -15.64
C THR A 257 -3.58 -4.40 -15.80
N LEU A 258 -3.34 -3.61 -14.75
CA LEU A 258 -2.32 -2.55 -14.71
C LEU A 258 -1.42 -2.71 -13.48
N LYS A 259 -0.11 -2.65 -13.70
CA LYS A 259 0.93 -2.59 -12.66
C LYS A 259 1.70 -1.27 -12.77
N ILE A 260 1.99 -0.64 -11.64
CA ILE A 260 2.69 0.63 -11.56
C ILE A 260 3.93 0.48 -10.68
N GLU A 261 5.04 1.05 -11.14
CA GLU A 261 6.29 1.16 -10.41
C GLU A 261 6.79 2.59 -10.42
N VAL A 262 7.14 3.13 -9.26
CA VAL A 262 7.73 4.45 -9.07
C VAL A 262 9.11 4.27 -8.45
N GLY A 263 10.16 4.54 -9.22
CA GLY A 263 11.53 4.54 -8.74
C GLY A 263 12.00 5.93 -8.36
N VAL A 264 12.21 6.19 -7.07
CA VAL A 264 12.89 7.42 -6.62
C VAL A 264 14.39 7.19 -6.51
N SER A 265 14.75 6.18 -5.73
CA SER A 265 16.12 5.68 -5.63
C SER A 265 16.41 4.59 -6.66
N ARG A 266 15.36 3.93 -7.18
CA ARG A 266 15.49 2.89 -8.21
C ARG A 266 15.65 3.52 -9.60
N GLY A 267 16.69 3.09 -10.30
CA GLY A 267 16.95 3.47 -11.69
C GLY A 267 16.32 2.48 -12.66
N TRP A 268 16.58 2.71 -13.95
CA TRP A 268 16.03 1.87 -15.01
C TRP A 268 16.55 0.43 -14.93
N ALA A 269 17.76 0.18 -14.44
CA ALA A 269 18.26 -1.19 -14.33
C ALA A 269 17.57 -2.02 -13.23
N LEU A 270 16.82 -1.38 -12.31
CA LEU A 270 15.95 -2.05 -11.35
C LEU A 270 14.47 -2.04 -11.77
N LEU A 271 14.01 -0.99 -12.46
CA LEU A 271 12.63 -0.91 -12.96
C LEU A 271 12.39 -1.85 -14.16
N ASP A 272 13.34 -1.94 -15.09
CA ASP A 272 13.19 -2.73 -16.32
C ASP A 272 13.04 -4.24 -16.04
N PRO A 273 13.87 -4.89 -15.18
CA PRO A 273 13.66 -6.28 -14.81
C PRO A 273 12.32 -6.52 -14.10
N LYS A 274 11.85 -5.53 -13.33
CA LYS A 274 10.56 -5.61 -12.63
C LYS A 274 9.40 -5.57 -13.63
N ALA A 275 9.48 -4.73 -14.65
CA ALA A 275 8.52 -4.73 -15.76
C ALA A 275 8.52 -6.06 -16.53
N ILE A 276 9.69 -6.64 -16.80
CA ILE A 276 9.78 -7.97 -17.42
C ILE A 276 9.06 -9.02 -16.56
N LEU A 277 9.27 -9.01 -15.25
CA LEU A 277 8.62 -9.93 -14.33
C LEU A 277 7.10 -9.74 -14.31
N TRP A 278 6.61 -8.50 -14.26
CA TRP A 278 5.17 -8.22 -14.34
C TRP A 278 4.53 -8.72 -15.63
N ALA A 279 5.25 -8.64 -16.76
CA ALA A 279 4.73 -9.10 -18.04
C ALA A 279 4.55 -10.61 -18.14
N THR A 280 5.13 -11.38 -17.22
CA THR A 280 4.88 -12.82 -17.08
C THR A 280 3.58 -13.13 -16.34
N PHE A 281 2.98 -12.14 -15.67
CA PHE A 281 1.75 -12.37 -14.91
C PHE A 281 0.52 -12.46 -15.81
N PRO A 282 -0.29 -13.53 -15.71
CA PRO A 282 -1.50 -13.64 -16.51
C PRO A 282 -2.46 -12.48 -16.28
N GLY A 283 -2.90 -11.85 -17.38
CA GLY A 283 -3.93 -10.81 -17.34
C GLY A 283 -3.40 -9.38 -17.23
N VAL A 284 -2.10 -9.17 -16.99
CA VAL A 284 -1.51 -7.83 -17.11
C VAL A 284 -1.61 -7.37 -18.56
N ALA A 285 -2.19 -6.19 -18.77
CA ALA A 285 -2.29 -5.53 -20.07
C ALA A 285 -1.29 -4.39 -20.20
N TYR A 286 -0.99 -3.71 -19.10
CA TYR A 286 -0.10 -2.55 -19.07
C TYR A 286 0.81 -2.54 -17.83
N ILE A 287 2.02 -2.04 -18.02
CA ILE A 287 2.98 -1.76 -16.96
C ILE A 287 3.47 -0.33 -17.13
N LEU A 288 3.26 0.51 -16.13
CA LEU A 288 3.73 1.89 -16.10
C LEU A 288 4.88 2.02 -15.11
N CYS A 289 6.07 2.30 -15.62
CA CYS A 289 7.25 2.58 -14.80
C CYS A 289 7.57 4.07 -14.86
N ILE A 290 7.74 4.70 -13.70
CA ILE A 290 8.08 6.11 -13.58
C ILE A 290 9.36 6.22 -12.75
N ARG A 291 10.31 6.99 -13.25
CA ARG A 291 11.55 7.31 -12.54
C ARG A 291 11.55 8.79 -12.18
N ILE A 292 11.69 9.08 -10.89
CA ILE A 292 11.84 10.43 -10.37
C ILE A 292 13.16 10.48 -9.61
N SER A 293 14.20 11.02 -10.21
CA SER A 293 15.50 11.08 -9.53
C SER A 293 15.40 11.89 -8.23
N PRO A 294 16.32 11.66 -7.27
CA PRO A 294 16.47 12.56 -6.14
C PRO A 294 16.63 14.01 -6.62
N HIS A 295 15.98 14.95 -5.93
CA HIS A 295 15.93 16.36 -6.29
C HIS A 295 15.33 16.68 -7.68
N PHE A 296 14.57 15.75 -8.27
CA PHE A 296 13.79 15.96 -9.50
C PHE A 296 14.60 16.34 -10.75
N ARG A 297 15.89 16.01 -10.78
CA ARG A 297 16.77 16.26 -11.95
C ARG A 297 16.34 15.47 -13.20
N ALA A 298 15.75 14.30 -13.01
CA ALA A 298 15.17 13.50 -14.09
C ALA A 298 13.78 13.02 -13.65
N CYS A 299 12.76 13.32 -14.47
CA CYS A 299 11.41 12.79 -14.33
C CYS A 299 11.07 12.13 -15.64
N GLN A 300 11.00 10.80 -15.64
CA GLN A 300 10.92 9.99 -16.85
C GLN A 300 9.90 8.87 -16.67
N TYR A 301 9.37 8.35 -17.77
CA TYR A 301 8.51 7.19 -17.74
C TYR A 301 8.76 6.23 -18.91
N LYS A 302 8.30 4.98 -18.72
CA LYS A 302 8.09 3.98 -19.75
C LYS A 302 6.71 3.37 -19.55
N LEU A 303 5.96 3.24 -20.64
CA LEU A 303 4.71 2.48 -20.67
C LEU A 303 4.91 1.24 -21.53
N HIS A 304 4.68 0.07 -20.96
CA HIS A 304 4.79 -1.20 -21.66
C HIS A 304 3.40 -1.80 -21.85
N SER A 305 3.09 -2.19 -23.09
CA SER A 305 1.91 -2.98 -23.43
C SER A 305 2.25 -4.46 -23.33
N VAL A 306 1.35 -5.27 -22.76
CA VAL A 306 1.52 -6.72 -22.59
C VAL A 306 0.40 -7.46 -23.32
N GLU A 307 0.76 -8.48 -24.09
CA GLU A 307 -0.20 -9.34 -24.82
C GLU A 307 -0.26 -10.76 -24.24
N PRO A 308 -1.44 -11.42 -24.25
CA PRO A 308 -1.55 -12.83 -23.86
C PRO A 308 -0.72 -13.75 -24.78
N PRO A 309 -0.12 -14.84 -24.26
CA PRO A 309 -0.22 -15.37 -22.89
C PRO A 309 0.74 -14.69 -21.88
N GLY A 310 1.42 -13.63 -22.28
CA GLY A 310 2.40 -12.89 -21.49
C GLY A 310 3.52 -12.36 -22.40
N GLY A 311 4.17 -11.27 -21.99
CA GLY A 311 5.27 -10.66 -22.73
C GLY A 311 4.98 -9.24 -23.19
N ILE A 312 6.02 -8.40 -23.11
CA ILE A 312 5.98 -7.01 -23.54
C ILE A 312 5.97 -6.94 -25.06
N VAL A 313 5.03 -6.20 -25.62
CA VAL A 313 4.95 -5.92 -27.05
C VAL A 313 6.07 -4.95 -27.44
N GLY A 314 6.79 -5.27 -28.51
CA GLY A 314 7.88 -4.45 -29.02
C GLY A 314 9.23 -4.81 -28.41
N LEU A 315 10.06 -3.79 -28.15
CA LEU A 315 11.39 -3.97 -27.60
C LEU A 315 11.34 -4.35 -26.11
N ALA A 316 12.30 -5.18 -25.68
CA ALA A 316 12.48 -5.46 -24.25
C ALA A 316 12.78 -4.16 -23.48
N PRO A 317 12.33 -4.01 -22.22
CA PRO A 317 12.40 -2.73 -21.49
C PRO A 317 13.77 -2.05 -21.47
N GLN A 318 14.86 -2.83 -21.38
CA GLN A 318 16.23 -2.31 -21.40
C GLN A 318 16.64 -1.63 -22.70
N PHE A 319 15.93 -1.90 -23.80
CA PHE A 319 16.16 -1.29 -25.12
C PHE A 319 15.15 -0.19 -25.44
N VAL A 320 14.13 0.02 -24.60
CA VAL A 320 13.18 1.12 -24.73
C VAL A 320 13.81 2.36 -24.07
N ALA A 321 14.01 3.42 -24.86
CA ALA A 321 14.47 4.70 -24.33
C ALA A 321 13.40 5.29 -23.39
N PRO A 322 13.77 5.75 -22.18
CA PRO A 322 12.84 6.44 -21.30
C PRO A 322 12.40 7.77 -21.91
N ILE A 323 11.15 8.16 -21.67
CA ILE A 323 10.59 9.43 -22.16
C ILE A 323 10.60 10.44 -21.03
N ASP A 324 11.14 11.63 -21.27
CA ASP A 324 11.10 12.73 -20.31
C ASP A 324 9.67 13.25 -20.12
N ILE A 325 9.27 13.45 -18.86
CA ILE A 325 7.94 13.93 -18.50
C ILE A 325 7.88 15.45 -18.67
N ASN A 326 7.03 15.90 -19.58
CA ASN A 326 6.73 17.30 -19.89
C ASN A 326 5.21 17.53 -20.08
N ASP A 327 4.81 18.75 -20.44
CA ASP A 327 3.42 19.18 -20.62
C ASP A 327 2.70 18.41 -21.74
N ALA A 328 3.42 17.98 -22.76
CA ALA A 328 2.89 17.13 -23.83
C ALA A 328 2.76 15.64 -23.44
N THR A 329 3.22 15.25 -22.24
CA THR A 329 3.26 13.84 -21.84
C THR A 329 1.90 13.33 -21.39
N VAL A 330 1.22 12.65 -22.30
CA VAL A 330 -0.07 11.96 -22.05
C VAL A 330 0.14 10.45 -22.06
N VAL A 331 -0.15 9.81 -20.94
CA VAL A 331 -0.24 8.34 -20.87
C VAL A 331 -1.58 7.93 -21.44
N THR A 332 -1.57 7.03 -22.43
CA THR A 332 -2.77 6.53 -23.11
C THR A 332 -2.81 5.01 -23.00
N MET A 333 -3.92 4.48 -22.52
CA MET A 333 -4.17 3.04 -22.43
C MET A 333 -5.55 2.71 -23.00
N ASP A 334 -5.64 1.61 -23.75
CA ASP A 334 -6.90 1.15 -24.32
C ASP A 334 -7.85 0.70 -23.19
N SER A 335 -9.05 1.28 -23.17
CA SER A 335 -10.04 1.06 -22.13
C SER A 335 -10.52 -0.39 -22.06
N ARG A 336 -10.67 -1.02 -23.23
CA ARG A 336 -11.15 -2.41 -23.33
C ARG A 336 -10.11 -3.39 -22.77
N ARG A 337 -8.83 -3.16 -23.06
CA ARG A 337 -7.70 -3.93 -22.54
C ARG A 337 -7.53 -3.72 -21.04
N LEU A 338 -7.63 -2.49 -20.55
CA LEU A 338 -7.60 -2.19 -19.11
C LEU A 338 -8.72 -2.92 -18.35
N LEU A 339 -9.90 -3.04 -18.94
CA LEU A 339 -11.03 -3.75 -18.34
C LEU A 339 -11.06 -5.26 -18.66
N ALA A 340 -10.08 -5.77 -19.43
CA ALA A 340 -10.03 -7.14 -19.94
C ALA A 340 -11.36 -7.60 -20.57
N LEU A 341 -12.03 -6.70 -21.30
CA LEU A 341 -13.33 -6.98 -21.92
C LEU A 341 -13.15 -7.64 -23.28
N PRO A 342 -13.93 -8.69 -23.60
CA PRO A 342 -13.94 -9.24 -24.94
C PRO A 342 -14.55 -8.24 -25.94
N PRO A 343 -14.26 -8.35 -27.25
CA PRO A 343 -14.70 -7.38 -28.26
C PRO A 343 -16.21 -7.14 -28.32
N HIS A 344 -17.02 -8.16 -28.03
CA HIS A 344 -18.49 -8.11 -28.13
C HIS A 344 -19.18 -7.55 -26.88
N VAL A 345 -18.47 -7.39 -25.76
CA VAL A 345 -19.04 -6.78 -24.56
C VAL A 345 -18.92 -5.26 -24.68
N PRO A 346 -20.00 -4.48 -24.53
CA PRO A 346 -19.93 -3.02 -24.58
C PRO A 346 -19.05 -2.49 -23.44
N LEU A 347 -18.35 -1.36 -23.67
CA LEU A 347 -17.70 -0.64 -22.59
C LEU A 347 -18.77 -0.15 -21.60
N PRO A 348 -18.51 -0.17 -20.27
CA PRO A 348 -19.46 0.34 -19.29
C PRO A 348 -19.81 1.80 -19.54
N LEU A 349 -21.07 2.17 -19.29
CA LEU A 349 -21.54 3.53 -19.49
C LEU A 349 -20.72 4.52 -18.65
N GLY A 350 -20.26 5.60 -19.27
CA GLY A 350 -19.44 6.64 -18.65
C GLY A 350 -17.95 6.30 -18.54
N PHE A 351 -17.55 5.04 -18.78
CA PHE A 351 -16.13 4.69 -18.82
C PHE A 351 -15.48 5.33 -20.05
N ALA A 352 -14.25 5.83 -19.90
CA ALA A 352 -13.52 6.50 -20.96
C ALA A 352 -13.43 5.61 -22.21
N ASN A 353 -13.68 6.17 -23.39
CA ASN A 353 -13.79 5.42 -24.64
C ASN A 353 -13.20 6.26 -25.80
N PRO A 354 -12.23 5.74 -26.58
CA PRO A 354 -11.66 4.39 -26.51
C PRO A 354 -10.53 4.21 -25.49
N ASN A 355 -10.04 5.30 -24.90
CA ASN A 355 -8.84 5.25 -24.06
C ASN A 355 -9.05 5.93 -22.70
N VAL A 356 -8.34 5.42 -21.69
CA VAL A 356 -8.05 6.14 -20.45
C VAL A 356 -6.80 6.98 -20.70
N GLN A 357 -6.90 8.29 -20.46
CA GLN A 357 -5.81 9.24 -20.70
C GLN A 357 -5.61 10.19 -19.53
N PHE A 358 -4.36 10.38 -19.11
CA PHE A 358 -4.00 11.35 -18.08
C PHE A 358 -2.59 11.92 -18.32
N GLN A 359 -2.34 13.12 -17.80
CA GLN A 359 -1.06 13.80 -17.89
C GLN A 359 -0.18 13.49 -16.69
N LEU A 360 1.11 13.24 -16.92
CA LEU A 360 2.07 12.95 -15.83
C LEU A 360 2.67 14.22 -15.22
N GLN A 361 2.93 15.26 -16.02
CA GLN A 361 3.65 16.44 -15.53
C GLN A 361 2.95 17.15 -14.37
N PRO A 362 1.62 17.37 -14.37
CA PRO A 362 0.96 17.98 -13.22
C PRO A 362 1.15 17.19 -11.92
N LEU A 363 1.20 15.85 -12.01
CA LEU A 363 1.40 14.96 -10.86
C LEU A 363 2.81 15.08 -10.29
N VAL A 364 3.80 15.20 -11.17
CA VAL A 364 5.21 15.42 -10.79
C VAL A 364 5.36 16.80 -10.15
N LEU A 365 4.80 17.85 -10.73
CA LEU A 365 4.87 19.21 -10.19
C LEU A 365 4.21 19.33 -8.81
N ASP A 366 3.04 18.70 -8.60
CA ASP A 366 2.41 18.64 -7.28
C ASP A 366 3.27 17.86 -6.27
N THR A 367 3.90 16.76 -6.69
CA THR A 367 4.85 16.01 -5.87
C THR A 367 6.03 16.88 -5.41
N ILE A 368 6.61 17.66 -6.34
CA ILE A 368 7.68 18.63 -6.04
C ILE A 368 7.19 19.67 -5.03
N ALA A 369 6.04 20.30 -5.30
CA ALA A 369 5.53 21.37 -4.47
C ALA A 369 5.21 20.92 -3.04
N ARG A 370 4.68 19.70 -2.86
CA ARG A 370 4.35 19.13 -1.54
C ARG A 370 5.57 18.64 -0.78
N THR A 371 6.60 18.18 -1.47
CA THR A 371 7.84 17.73 -0.84
C THR A 371 8.69 18.90 -0.36
N GLN A 372 8.68 20.02 -1.07
CA GLN A 372 9.39 21.25 -0.69
C GLN A 372 8.71 22.03 0.45
N ARG A 373 7.38 22.01 0.57
CA ARG A 373 6.65 22.72 1.64
C ARG A 373 6.83 22.13 3.04
N ASN A 374 7.24 20.87 3.13
CA ASN A 374 7.32 20.09 4.37
C ASN A 374 8.77 19.67 4.71
N GLY A 375 9.75 20.35 4.12
CA GLY A 375 11.19 20.09 4.25
C GLY A 375 11.85 21.01 5.26
#